data_AF-A0A2E2ECM9-F1
#
_entry.id   AF-A0A2E2ECM9-F1
#
_cell.length_a   1.000
_cell.length_b   1.000
_cell.length_c   1.000
_cell.angle_alpha   90.00
_cell.angle_beta   90.00
_cell.angle_gamma   90.00
#
_symmetry.space_group_name_H-M   'P 1'
#
loop_
_entity.id
_entity.type
_entity.pdbx_description
1 polymer ?
#
loop_
_entity_poly.entity_id
_entity_poly.type
_entity_poly.pdbx_seq_one_letter_code
_entity_poly.pdbx_strand_id
1 'polypeptide(L)'
;MAQRDLTKEVMYEGVKTLVEAEADHIHLPQQKLYTLFSLAFNYLLFMSSKKPGHYIIRVEDSYLLEKLMRKSKDQTSRKFLQKLSLPRKFKYGNAIFHLDFFNLSTWANTNEIPKEKIQAALIVKNAHKSPIGHDFSDIEDEAVLETLKSLPANYYLSSLQEFVPKTIAIAFEEEFDKSQKIKFPFIKEDDSQKTVKGVSIASDINIDEI
;
A
#
# COMPACT_ATOMS: atom_id res chain seq x y z
N MET A 1 23.36 -4.44 -4.31
CA MET A 1 23.16 -3.23 -5.14
C MET A 1 22.76 -2.09 -4.22
N ALA A 2 23.44 -0.94 -4.29
CA ALA A 2 23.08 0.23 -3.50
C ALA A 2 21.62 0.63 -3.79
N GLN A 3 20.82 0.77 -2.74
CA GLN A 3 19.42 1.12 -2.86
C GLN A 3 19.32 2.57 -3.38
N ARG A 4 19.00 2.72 -4.67
CA ARG A 4 18.81 4.03 -5.29
C ARG A 4 17.41 4.55 -4.94
N ASP A 5 17.38 5.67 -4.23
CA ASP A 5 16.16 6.44 -3.98
C ASP A 5 15.67 7.08 -5.29
N LEU A 6 14.38 7.41 -5.35
CA LEU A 6 13.82 8.20 -6.44
C LEU A 6 14.50 9.57 -6.50
N THR A 7 14.68 10.08 -7.72
CA THR A 7 15.10 11.47 -7.87
C THR A 7 13.96 12.40 -7.44
N LYS A 8 14.29 13.65 -7.12
CA LYS A 8 13.30 14.64 -6.68
C LYS A 8 12.25 14.90 -7.75
N GLU A 9 12.67 14.89 -9.02
CA GLU A 9 11.82 15.12 -10.19
C GLU A 9 10.80 13.99 -10.33
N VAL A 10 11.23 12.73 -10.24
CA VAL A 10 10.32 11.58 -10.32
C VAL A 10 9.35 11.54 -9.13
N MET A 11 9.84 11.87 -7.92
CA MET A 11 8.97 11.97 -6.74
C MET A 11 7.92 13.08 -6.92
N TYR A 12 8.33 14.25 -7.39
CA TYR A 12 7.44 15.39 -7.61
C TYR A 12 6.36 15.07 -8.63
N GLU A 13 6.74 14.58 -9.82
CA GLU A 13 5.79 14.22 -10.87
C GLU A 13 4.84 13.11 -10.42
N GLY A 14 5.34 12.09 -9.72
CA GLY A 14 4.49 11.02 -9.21
C GLY A 14 3.49 11.49 -8.15
N VAL A 15 3.90 12.37 -7.22
CA VAL A 15 2.98 12.96 -6.23
C VAL A 15 1.98 13.89 -6.92
N LYS A 16 2.43 14.71 -7.88
CA LYS A 16 1.58 15.61 -8.66
C LYS A 16 0.46 14.86 -9.37
N THR A 17 0.77 13.75 -10.05
CA THR A 17 -0.24 12.88 -10.68
C THR A 17 -1.29 12.40 -9.69
N LEU A 18 -0.93 12.09 -8.45
CA LEU A 18 -1.89 11.69 -7.41
C LEU A 18 -2.73 12.86 -6.88
N VAL A 19 -2.17 14.08 -6.86
CA VAL A 19 -2.89 15.30 -6.48
C VAL A 19 -3.90 15.71 -7.56
N GLU A 20 -3.51 15.61 -8.82
CA GLU A 20 -4.35 15.94 -9.98
C GLU A 20 -5.40 14.86 -10.27
N ALA A 21 -5.27 13.68 -9.68
CA ALA A 21 -6.29 12.64 -9.74
C ALA A 21 -7.53 13.04 -8.92
N GLU A 22 -8.61 13.38 -9.63
CA GLU A 22 -9.91 13.74 -9.04
C GLU A 22 -10.69 12.55 -8.45
N ALA A 23 -10.15 11.32 -8.47
CA ALA A 23 -10.81 10.16 -7.87
C ALA A 23 -10.69 10.11 -6.34
N ASP A 24 -11.79 9.77 -5.68
CA ASP A 24 -11.83 9.50 -4.24
C ASP A 24 -11.02 8.25 -3.89
N HIS A 25 -11.13 7.20 -4.70
CA HIS A 25 -10.42 5.94 -4.47
C HIS A 25 -9.50 5.62 -5.64
N ILE A 26 -8.23 5.49 -5.35
CA ILE A 26 -7.18 5.24 -6.33
C ILE A 26 -6.63 3.83 -6.13
N HIS A 27 -6.42 3.12 -7.23
CA HIS A 27 -5.71 1.85 -7.25
C HIS A 27 -4.42 1.99 -8.06
N LEU A 28 -3.31 1.50 -7.50
CA LEU A 28 -1.98 1.51 -8.11
C LEU A 28 -1.59 0.06 -8.47
N PRO A 29 -1.87 -0.38 -9.72
CA PRO A 29 -1.78 -1.78 -10.13
C PRO A 29 -0.42 -2.15 -10.75
N GLN A 30 0.68 -1.43 -10.48
CA GLN A 30 1.97 -1.67 -11.15
C GLN A 30 2.97 -2.46 -10.29
N GLN A 31 3.83 -3.25 -10.94
CA GLN A 31 4.86 -4.06 -10.28
C GLN A 31 6.07 -3.24 -9.79
N LYS A 32 5.90 -2.28 -8.89
CA LYS A 32 7.02 -1.65 -8.13
C LYS A 32 6.54 -1.16 -6.77
N LEU A 33 6.12 -2.08 -5.90
CA LEU A 33 5.55 -1.81 -4.58
C LEU A 33 6.27 -0.69 -3.80
N TYR A 34 7.59 -0.78 -3.63
CA TYR A 34 8.35 0.19 -2.82
C TYR A 34 8.42 1.59 -3.45
N THR A 35 8.35 1.66 -4.78
CA THR A 35 8.26 2.93 -5.52
C THR A 35 6.87 3.52 -5.32
N LEU A 36 5.81 2.73 -5.56
CA LEU A 36 4.42 3.16 -5.39
C LEU A 36 4.14 3.60 -3.95
N PHE A 37 4.66 2.86 -2.97
CA PHE A 37 4.53 3.23 -1.56
C PHE A 37 5.16 4.59 -1.29
N SER A 38 6.38 4.83 -1.75
CA SER A 38 7.05 6.11 -1.61
C SER A 38 6.24 7.27 -2.19
N LEU A 39 5.67 7.10 -3.38
CA LEU A 39 4.84 8.13 -4.02
C LEU A 39 3.54 8.37 -3.23
N ALA A 40 2.80 7.30 -2.94
CA ALA A 40 1.53 7.38 -2.22
C ALA A 40 1.70 7.93 -0.79
N PHE A 41 2.77 7.54 -0.11
CA PHE A 41 3.06 8.03 1.24
C PHE A 41 3.47 9.50 1.24
N ASN A 42 4.30 9.94 0.29
CA ASN A 42 4.64 11.36 0.17
C ASN A 42 3.41 12.21 -0.22
N TYR A 43 2.49 11.67 -1.03
CA TYR A 43 1.17 12.29 -1.26
C TYR A 43 0.38 12.43 0.05
N LEU A 44 0.32 11.39 0.90
CA LEU A 44 -0.33 11.46 2.21
C LEU A 44 0.31 12.54 3.11
N LEU A 45 1.65 12.61 3.15
CA LEU A 45 2.36 13.66 3.91
C LEU A 45 1.99 15.06 3.41
N PHE A 46 1.96 15.26 2.10
CA PHE A 46 1.53 16.52 1.49
C PHE A 46 0.07 16.86 1.83
N MET A 47 -0.84 15.88 1.79
CA MET A 47 -2.23 16.10 2.18
C MET A 47 -2.35 16.44 3.66
N SER A 48 -1.56 15.80 4.52
CA SER A 48 -1.57 16.02 5.97
C SER A 48 -1.10 17.40 6.42
N SER A 49 -0.30 18.09 5.58
CA SER A 49 0.08 19.48 5.84
C SER A 49 -1.03 20.47 5.49
N LYS A 50 -1.97 20.06 4.62
CA LYS A 50 -3.11 20.88 4.17
C LYS A 50 -4.39 20.62 4.94
N LYS A 51 -4.66 19.35 5.27
CA LYS A 51 -5.89 18.91 5.94
C LYS A 51 -5.52 18.25 7.27
N PRO A 52 -5.79 18.88 8.42
CA PRO A 52 -5.58 18.24 9.71
C PRO A 52 -6.56 17.08 9.89
N GLY A 53 -6.17 16.07 10.67
CA GLY A 53 -7.02 14.92 10.97
C GLY A 53 -6.24 13.61 11.02
N HIS A 54 -6.97 12.50 10.80
CA HIS A 54 -6.42 11.16 10.93
C HIS A 54 -6.13 10.53 9.57
N TYR A 55 -4.98 9.85 9.47
CA TYR A 55 -4.51 9.17 8.29
C TYR A 55 -4.22 7.71 8.63
N ILE A 56 -4.76 6.77 7.87
CA ILE A 56 -4.59 5.34 8.13
C ILE A 56 -3.59 4.78 7.12
N ILE A 57 -2.59 4.04 7.61
CA ILE A 57 -1.73 3.20 6.79
C ILE A 57 -2.09 1.77 7.15
N ARG A 58 -2.70 1.04 6.22
CA ARG A 58 -3.09 -0.34 6.41
C ARG A 58 -2.22 -1.23 5.54
N VAL A 59 -1.36 -2.01 6.18
CA VAL A 59 -0.39 -2.88 5.51
C VAL A 59 -0.83 -4.33 5.65
N GLU A 60 -0.55 -5.19 4.68
CA GLU A 60 -0.94 -6.60 4.76
C GLU A 60 -0.54 -7.28 6.08
N ASP A 61 0.74 -7.20 6.45
CA ASP A 61 1.31 -7.81 7.65
C ASP A 61 2.57 -7.06 8.14
N SER A 62 3.13 -7.55 9.26
CA SER A 62 4.36 -7.03 9.87
C SER A 62 5.59 -7.22 9.00
N TYR A 63 5.65 -8.31 8.23
CA TYR A 63 6.78 -8.62 7.36
C TYR A 63 6.86 -7.64 6.18
N LEU A 64 5.72 -7.30 5.59
CA LEU A 64 5.60 -6.27 4.56
C LEU A 64 5.98 -4.91 5.12
N LEU A 65 5.52 -4.56 6.33
CA LEU A 65 5.91 -3.32 7.00
C LEU A 65 7.43 -3.21 7.17
N GLU A 66 8.11 -4.27 7.63
CA GLU A 66 9.57 -4.27 7.74
C GLU A 66 10.25 -4.05 6.39
N LYS A 67 9.73 -4.69 5.33
CA LYS A 67 10.22 -4.45 3.97
C LYS A 67 10.01 -3.01 3.54
N LEU A 68 8.85 -2.40 3.80
CA LEU A 68 8.60 -0.99 3.49
C LEU A 68 9.58 -0.07 4.24
N MET A 69 9.81 -0.29 5.53
CA MET A 69 10.77 0.46 6.35
C MET A 69 12.19 0.43 5.80
N ARG A 70 12.59 -0.68 5.16
CA ARG A 70 13.95 -0.86 4.63
C ARG A 70 14.04 -0.46 3.15
N LYS A 71 13.05 -0.83 2.34
CA LYS A 71 13.13 -0.86 0.87
C LYS A 71 12.37 0.26 0.15
N SER A 72 11.54 1.06 0.85
CA SER A 72 10.92 2.27 0.28
C SER A 72 11.97 3.13 -0.41
N LYS A 73 11.58 3.83 -1.48
CA LYS A 73 12.49 4.55 -2.38
C LYS A 73 12.72 6.01 -2.01
N ASP A 74 12.51 6.37 -0.75
CA ASP A 74 12.88 7.65 -0.18
C ASP A 74 13.16 7.53 1.33
N GLN A 75 14.05 8.38 1.84
CA GLN A 75 14.45 8.35 3.24
C GLN A 75 13.33 8.73 4.20
N THR A 76 12.40 9.60 3.78
CA THR A 76 11.30 10.09 4.62
C THR A 76 10.37 8.94 4.99
N SER A 77 9.88 8.19 4.00
CA SER A 77 9.05 7.00 4.19
C SER A 77 9.70 6.00 5.15
N ARG A 78 10.98 5.67 4.93
CA ARG A 78 11.71 4.72 5.76
C ARG A 78 11.78 5.16 7.23
N LYS A 79 12.23 6.39 7.47
CA LYS A 79 12.36 6.95 8.83
C LYS A 79 11.00 7.13 9.51
N PHE A 80 9.98 7.52 8.76
CA PHE A 80 8.64 7.71 9.31
C PHE A 80 8.05 6.37 9.76
N LEU A 81 8.09 5.35 8.90
CA LEU A 81 7.60 4.02 9.25
C LEU A 81 8.37 3.41 10.43
N GLN A 82 9.69 3.62 10.51
CA GLN A 82 10.48 3.18 11.67
C GLN A 82 9.99 3.80 13.00
N LYS A 83 9.54 5.06 12.97
CA LYS A 83 8.98 5.73 14.15
C LYS A 83 7.54 5.31 14.44
N LEU A 84 6.78 4.93 13.41
CA LEU A 84 5.37 4.54 13.52
C LEU A 84 5.19 3.06 13.90
N SER A 85 6.14 2.19 13.54
CA SER A 85 5.98 0.73 13.57
C SER A 85 5.62 0.17 14.95
N LEU A 86 6.27 0.64 16.01
CA LEU A 86 6.00 0.20 17.38
C LEU A 86 4.81 0.92 18.03
N PRO A 87 4.74 2.27 18.06
CA PRO A 87 3.63 2.96 18.72
C PRO A 87 2.30 2.85 17.97
N ARG A 88 2.30 2.39 16.70
CA ARG A 88 1.13 2.30 15.80
C ARG A 88 0.34 3.58 15.57
N LYS A 89 0.75 4.67 16.21
CA LYS A 89 0.18 6.00 16.16
C LYS A 89 1.31 7.01 16.25
N PHE A 90 1.35 7.97 15.33
CA PHE A 90 2.39 8.98 15.28
C PHE A 90 1.82 10.34 14.89
N LYS A 91 2.12 11.37 15.68
CA LYS A 91 1.71 12.75 15.38
C LYS A 91 2.72 13.39 14.43
N TYR A 92 2.23 13.95 13.33
CA TYR A 92 3.02 14.69 12.35
C TYR A 92 2.33 16.02 12.05
N GLY A 93 2.88 17.11 12.57
CA GLY A 93 2.22 18.42 12.53
C GLY A 93 0.85 18.38 13.23
N ASN A 94 -0.20 18.75 12.48
CA ASN A 94 -1.59 18.71 12.94
C ASN A 94 -2.34 17.43 12.52
N ALA A 95 -1.62 16.44 11.98
CA ALA A 95 -2.18 15.16 11.58
C ALA A 95 -1.69 14.03 12.49
N ILE A 96 -2.49 12.96 12.57
CA ILE A 96 -2.16 11.74 13.30
C ILE A 96 -2.22 10.57 12.31
N PHE A 97 -1.09 9.90 12.17
CA PHE A 97 -0.97 8.70 11.36
C PHE A 97 -1.15 7.46 12.22
N HIS A 98 -1.95 6.53 11.75
CA HIS A 98 -2.22 5.24 12.38
C HIS A 98 -1.76 4.12 11.49
N LEU A 99 -1.35 3.01 12.09
CA LEU A 99 -0.84 1.84 11.39
C LEU A 99 -1.63 0.60 11.79
N ASP A 100 -2.37 0.05 10.83
CA ASP A 100 -3.15 -1.18 10.95
C ASP A 100 -2.54 -2.28 10.09
N PHE A 101 -2.85 -3.54 10.43
CA PHE A 101 -2.65 -4.68 9.53
C PHE A 101 -3.96 -5.15 8.90
N PHE A 102 -3.94 -6.12 7.99
CA PHE A 102 -5.21 -6.67 7.46
C PHE A 102 -5.95 -7.51 8.50
N ASN A 103 -5.24 -7.98 9.53
CA ASN A 103 -5.87 -8.61 10.70
C ASN A 103 -6.74 -7.59 11.46
N LEU A 104 -8.03 -7.89 11.58
CA LEU A 104 -9.03 -7.02 12.22
C LEU A 104 -8.73 -6.72 13.69
N SER A 105 -8.05 -7.61 14.40
CA SER A 105 -7.68 -7.39 15.80
C SER A 105 -6.80 -6.16 15.99
N THR A 106 -6.10 -5.74 14.93
CA THR A 106 -5.22 -4.58 14.96
C THR A 106 -5.96 -3.24 14.76
N TRP A 107 -7.24 -3.26 14.40
CA TRP A 107 -8.01 -2.07 14.05
C TRP A 107 -8.61 -1.35 15.27
N ALA A 108 -8.33 -1.81 16.49
CA ALA A 108 -8.86 -1.18 17.71
C ALA A 108 -8.59 0.34 17.75
N ASN A 109 -7.38 0.75 17.36
CA ASN A 109 -6.99 2.16 17.35
C ASN A 109 -7.74 3.01 16.31
N THR A 110 -8.16 2.40 15.20
CA THR A 110 -8.80 3.11 14.09
C THR A 110 -10.32 3.08 14.17
N ASN A 111 -10.90 2.04 14.77
CA ASN A 111 -12.34 1.91 15.01
C ASN A 111 -12.88 2.93 16.02
N GLU A 112 -12.04 3.39 16.96
CA GLU A 112 -12.41 4.41 17.97
C GLU A 112 -12.37 5.85 17.42
N ILE A 113 -11.81 6.05 16.21
CA ILE A 113 -11.71 7.38 15.62
C ILE A 113 -13.07 7.77 15.06
N PRO A 114 -13.59 8.96 15.38
CA PRO A 114 -14.78 9.47 14.70
C PRO A 114 -14.54 9.54 13.19
N LYS A 115 -15.39 8.86 12.41
CA LYS A 115 -15.19 8.59 10.98
C LYS A 115 -14.99 9.88 10.18
N GLU A 116 -15.71 10.94 10.55
CA GLU A 116 -15.63 12.27 9.94
C GLU A 116 -14.27 12.97 10.12
N LYS A 117 -13.45 12.53 11.07
CA LYS A 117 -12.10 13.08 11.30
C LYS A 117 -11.03 12.36 10.46
N ILE A 118 -11.36 11.26 9.80
CA ILE A 118 -10.44 10.50 8.96
C ILE A 118 -10.38 11.14 7.58
N GLN A 119 -9.17 11.51 7.16
CA GLN A 119 -8.94 12.29 5.94
C GLN A 119 -8.52 11.42 4.75
N ALA A 120 -7.69 10.40 4.99
CA ALA A 120 -7.26 9.48 3.94
C ALA A 120 -6.75 8.15 4.49
N ALA A 121 -6.73 7.13 3.64
CA ALA A 121 -6.11 5.84 3.92
C ALA A 121 -5.19 5.37 2.79
N LEU A 122 -4.05 4.79 3.15
CA LEU A 122 -3.12 4.10 2.26
C LEU A 122 -3.13 2.61 2.59
N ILE A 123 -3.56 1.80 1.63
CA ILE A 123 -3.67 0.34 1.76
C ILE A 123 -2.55 -0.29 0.92
N VAL A 124 -1.79 -1.21 1.51
CA VAL A 124 -0.61 -1.81 0.87
C VAL A 124 -0.67 -3.33 0.98
N LYS A 125 -0.83 -3.99 -0.16
CA LYS A 125 -0.80 -5.44 -0.30
C LYS A 125 0.40 -5.89 -1.12
N ASN A 126 1.04 -6.97 -0.70
CA ASN A 126 2.14 -7.57 -1.44
C ASN A 126 1.61 -8.32 -2.68
N ALA A 127 2.46 -8.46 -3.70
CA ALA A 127 2.14 -9.23 -4.91
C ALA A 127 2.41 -10.74 -4.76
N HIS A 128 3.02 -11.17 -3.66
CA HIS A 128 3.28 -12.58 -3.39
C HIS A 128 2.50 -12.98 -2.15
N LYS A 129 1.81 -14.13 -2.20
CA LYS A 129 1.33 -14.81 -0.99
C LYS A 129 2.49 -14.90 -0.01
N SER A 130 2.27 -14.41 1.20
CA SER A 130 3.22 -14.62 2.29
C SER A 130 3.51 -16.12 2.38
N PRO A 131 4.79 -16.56 2.40
CA PRO A 131 5.14 -17.98 2.47
C PRO A 131 4.64 -18.64 3.76
N ILE A 132 4.33 -17.81 4.76
CA ILE A 132 3.59 -18.18 5.95
C ILE A 132 2.16 -17.73 5.65
N GLY A 133 1.25 -18.70 5.48
CA GLY A 133 -0.17 -18.40 5.32
C GLY A 133 -0.59 -17.39 6.38
N HIS A 134 -1.50 -16.47 6.03
CA HIS A 134 -2.26 -15.71 7.02
C HIS A 134 -3.00 -16.73 7.87
N ASP A 135 -2.31 -17.21 8.89
CA ASP A 135 -2.83 -18.22 9.77
C ASP A 135 -3.73 -17.44 10.72
N PHE A 136 -5.01 -17.43 10.38
CA PHE A 136 -6.06 -17.11 11.34
C PHE A 136 -6.04 -18.08 12.54
N SER A 137 -5.15 -19.08 12.53
CA SER A 137 -4.92 -20.06 13.60
C SER A 137 -4.54 -19.45 14.95
N ASP A 138 -4.01 -18.22 14.99
CA ASP A 138 -3.73 -17.49 16.24
C ASP A 138 -5.00 -16.85 16.85
N ILE A 139 -6.15 -16.93 16.17
CA ILE A 139 -7.43 -16.48 16.71
C ILE A 139 -8.07 -17.67 17.42
N GLU A 140 -7.91 -17.72 18.75
CA GLU A 140 -8.49 -18.77 19.61
C GLU A 140 -10.03 -18.78 19.61
N ASP A 141 -10.67 -17.70 19.13
CA ASP A 141 -12.12 -17.55 19.09
C ASP A 141 -12.71 -17.99 17.73
N GLU A 142 -13.28 -19.19 17.72
CA GLU A 142 -13.90 -19.82 16.56
C GLU A 142 -15.02 -18.96 15.94
N ALA A 143 -15.75 -18.18 16.75
CA ALA A 143 -16.82 -17.30 16.27
C ALA A 143 -16.28 -16.08 15.50
N VAL A 144 -15.14 -15.54 15.94
CA VAL A 144 -14.43 -14.46 15.21
C VAL A 144 -13.91 -14.99 13.88
N LEU A 145 -13.43 -16.23 13.86
CA LEU A 145 -12.87 -16.87 12.67
C LEU A 145 -13.95 -17.16 11.60
N GLU A 146 -15.15 -17.60 12.00
CA GLU A 146 -16.30 -17.74 11.09
C GLU A 146 -16.76 -16.40 10.53
N THR A 147 -16.84 -15.37 11.38
CA THR A 147 -17.20 -14.02 10.94
C THR A 147 -16.19 -13.50 9.91
N LEU A 148 -14.89 -13.69 10.14
CA LEU A 148 -13.83 -13.32 9.20
C LEU A 148 -13.93 -14.04 7.85
N LYS A 149 -14.27 -15.33 7.86
CA LYS A 149 -14.48 -16.13 6.64
C LYS A 149 -15.69 -15.69 5.83
N SER A 150 -16.69 -15.10 6.48
CA SER A 150 -17.90 -14.58 5.82
C SER A 150 -17.68 -13.22 5.13
N LEU A 151 -16.60 -12.51 5.47
CA LEU A 151 -16.32 -11.19 4.92
C LEU A 151 -15.74 -11.27 3.50
N PRO A 152 -15.99 -10.25 2.66
CA PRO A 152 -15.39 -10.18 1.33
C PRO A 152 -13.86 -10.21 1.38
N ALA A 153 -13.23 -10.82 0.37
CA ALA A 153 -11.76 -10.94 0.31
C ALA A 153 -11.02 -9.59 0.36
N ASN A 154 -11.67 -8.52 -0.06
CA ASN A 154 -11.15 -7.14 -0.06
C ASN A 154 -11.68 -6.29 1.12
N TYR A 155 -12.19 -6.90 2.19
CA TYR A 155 -12.77 -6.19 3.34
C TYR A 155 -11.81 -5.18 3.98
N TYR A 156 -10.50 -5.46 3.94
CA TYR A 156 -9.45 -4.55 4.40
C TYR A 156 -9.47 -3.18 3.69
N LEU A 157 -9.99 -3.12 2.45
CA LEU A 157 -10.19 -1.92 1.65
C LEU A 157 -11.64 -1.42 1.70
N SER A 158 -12.61 -2.31 1.44
CA SER A 158 -14.01 -1.89 1.29
C SER A 158 -14.58 -1.29 2.57
N SER A 159 -14.17 -1.78 3.74
CA SER A 159 -14.53 -1.20 5.04
C SER A 159 -14.10 0.26 5.19
N LEU A 160 -12.99 0.68 4.56
CA LEU A 160 -12.52 2.06 4.60
C LEU A 160 -13.22 2.93 3.56
N GLN A 161 -13.52 2.39 2.37
CA GLN A 161 -14.14 3.15 1.29
C GLN A 161 -15.54 3.68 1.64
N GLU A 162 -16.21 3.12 2.65
CA GLU A 162 -17.52 3.60 3.10
C GLU A 162 -17.49 4.99 3.75
N PHE A 163 -16.37 5.38 4.36
CA PHE A 163 -16.30 6.61 5.14
C PHE A 163 -15.02 7.42 4.95
N VAL A 164 -13.95 6.84 4.41
CA VAL A 164 -12.70 7.55 4.17
C VAL A 164 -12.80 8.32 2.86
N PRO A 165 -12.66 9.66 2.87
CA PRO A 165 -12.84 10.47 1.66
C PRO A 165 -11.84 10.16 0.54
N LYS A 166 -10.60 9.79 0.89
CA LYS A 166 -9.56 9.46 -0.08
C LYS A 166 -8.87 8.14 0.28
N THR A 167 -8.86 7.16 -0.62
CA THR A 167 -8.08 5.93 -0.43
C THR A 167 -7.10 5.72 -1.57
N ILE A 168 -5.91 5.20 -1.25
CA ILE A 168 -4.95 4.72 -2.24
C ILE A 168 -4.64 3.27 -1.91
N ALA A 169 -4.97 2.35 -2.81
CA ALA A 169 -4.67 0.94 -2.68
C ALA A 169 -3.50 0.56 -3.61
N ILE A 170 -2.44 -0.01 -3.05
CA ILE A 170 -1.34 -0.60 -3.80
C ILE A 170 -1.52 -2.11 -3.76
N ALA A 171 -1.99 -2.69 -4.86
CA ALA A 171 -2.19 -4.12 -5.00
C ALA A 171 -2.01 -4.51 -6.48
N PHE A 172 -0.97 -5.29 -6.79
CA PHE A 172 -0.66 -5.63 -8.19
C PHE A 172 -1.64 -6.64 -8.79
N GLU A 173 -2.04 -7.65 -8.01
CA GLU A 173 -2.82 -8.80 -8.47
C GLU A 173 -4.33 -8.68 -8.20
N GLU A 174 -4.82 -7.53 -7.74
CA GLU A 174 -6.22 -7.32 -7.41
C GLU A 174 -6.87 -6.27 -8.31
N GLU A 175 -8.18 -6.38 -8.50
CA GLU A 175 -9.00 -5.36 -9.13
C GLU A 175 -10.07 -4.89 -8.16
N PHE A 176 -10.36 -3.59 -8.15
CA PHE A 176 -11.39 -3.01 -7.30
C PHE A 176 -12.33 -2.12 -8.12
N ASP A 177 -13.61 -2.48 -8.13
CA ASP A 177 -14.64 -1.83 -8.96
C ASP A 177 -14.82 -0.34 -8.66
N LYS A 178 -14.68 0.03 -7.37
CA LYS A 178 -14.89 1.41 -6.89
C LYS A 178 -13.63 2.28 -6.95
N SER A 179 -12.59 1.88 -7.69
CA SER A 179 -11.31 2.60 -7.69
C SER A 179 -10.84 2.98 -9.11
N GLN A 180 -10.31 4.20 -9.24
CA GLN A 180 -9.64 4.61 -10.46
C GLN A 180 -8.22 4.07 -10.49
N LYS A 181 -7.89 3.29 -11.51
CA LYS A 181 -6.53 2.81 -11.75
C LYS A 181 -5.64 3.95 -12.23
N ILE A 182 -4.52 4.18 -11.54
CA ILE A 182 -3.49 5.13 -11.96
C ILE A 182 -2.19 4.38 -12.19
N LYS A 183 -1.61 4.59 -13.37
CA LYS A 183 -0.31 4.07 -13.74
C LYS A 183 0.67 5.23 -13.95
N PHE A 184 1.90 5.03 -13.51
CA PHE A 184 3.01 5.95 -13.70
C PHE A 184 3.82 5.52 -14.93
N PRO A 185 3.96 6.37 -15.96
CA PRO A 185 4.67 6.02 -17.20
C PRO A 185 6.15 5.63 -17.00
N PHE A 186 6.80 6.17 -15.97
CA PHE A 186 8.19 5.85 -15.66
C PHE A 186 8.38 4.47 -15.01
N ILE A 187 7.30 3.84 -14.54
CA ILE A 187 7.32 2.46 -14.08
C ILE A 187 7.04 1.57 -15.30
N LYS A 188 8.12 1.01 -15.86
CA LYS A 188 8.02 0.00 -16.90
C LYS A 188 7.45 -1.28 -16.29
N GLU A 189 6.43 -1.82 -16.92
CA GLU A 189 5.96 -3.17 -16.63
C GLU A 189 7.02 -4.13 -17.18
N ASP A 190 7.52 -5.03 -16.34
CA ASP A 190 8.42 -6.07 -16.80
C ASP A 190 7.58 -7.02 -17.68
N ASP A 191 7.96 -7.23 -18.95
CA ASP A 191 7.29 -8.17 -19.86
C ASP A 191 7.27 -9.56 -19.20
N SER A 192 6.15 -9.93 -18.59
CA SER A 192 5.96 -11.25 -17.96
C SER A 192 6.14 -12.42 -18.93
N GLN A 193 6.20 -12.15 -20.25
CA GLN A 193 6.56 -13.11 -21.28
C GLN A 193 8.07 -13.46 -21.32
N LYS A 194 8.97 -12.61 -20.80
CA LYS A 194 10.43 -12.86 -20.85
C LYS A 194 10.97 -13.68 -19.67
N THR A 195 10.13 -14.02 -18.71
CA THR A 195 10.51 -14.78 -17.51
C THR A 195 9.55 -15.92 -17.24
N VAL A 196 9.55 -16.92 -18.13
CA VAL A 196 9.03 -18.24 -17.81
C VAL A 196 10.11 -19.03 -17.08
N LYS A 197 9.88 -19.35 -15.79
CA LYS A 197 10.68 -20.30 -14.99
C LYS A 197 12.18 -19.98 -14.84
N GLY A 198 12.52 -18.78 -14.38
CA GLY A 198 13.83 -18.53 -13.75
C GLY A 198 15.06 -18.53 -14.67
N VAL A 199 14.87 -18.45 -15.99
CA VAL A 199 15.95 -18.24 -16.96
C VAL A 199 15.69 -16.92 -17.68
N SER A 200 16.66 -16.00 -17.64
CA SER A 200 16.61 -14.78 -18.46
C SER A 200 16.88 -15.17 -19.90
N ILE A 201 15.90 -15.03 -20.79
CA ILE A 201 16.14 -15.18 -22.22
C ILE A 201 16.99 -13.98 -22.65
N ALA A 202 18.27 -14.24 -22.93
CA ALA A 202 19.14 -13.26 -23.59
C ALA A 202 18.54 -12.91 -24.96
N SER A 203 18.60 -11.64 -25.33
CA SER A 203 17.94 -11.02 -26.49
C SER A 203 18.35 -11.57 -27.87
N ASP A 204 19.13 -12.65 -27.93
CA ASP A 204 19.81 -13.12 -29.15
C ASP A 204 19.24 -14.44 -29.71
N ILE A 205 18.05 -14.88 -29.28
CA ILE A 205 17.40 -16.06 -29.88
C ILE A 205 16.16 -15.61 -30.66
N ASN A 206 16.29 -15.62 -31.98
CA ASN A 206 15.18 -15.45 -32.92
C ASN A 206 14.42 -16.79 -32.99
N ILE A 207 13.19 -16.82 -32.50
CA ILE A 207 12.38 -18.04 -32.35
C ILE A 207 11.63 -18.40 -33.66
N ASP A 208 11.82 -17.65 -34.74
CA ASP A 208 11.18 -17.91 -36.04
C ASP A 208 11.90 -18.97 -36.90
N GLU A 209 12.91 -19.67 -36.38
CA GLU A 209 13.62 -20.78 -37.06
C GLU A 209 13.52 -22.15 -36.34
N ILE A 210 12.37 -22.46 -35.72
CA ILE A 210 12.04 -23.84 -35.30
C ILE A 210 10.65 -24.24 -35.78
#